data_AF-A0A7X7EAP0-F1
#
_entry.id   AF-A0A7X7EAP0-F1
#
_cell.length_a   1.000
_cell.length_b   1.000
_cell.length_c   1.000
_cell.angle_alpha   90.00
_cell.angle_beta   90.00
_cell.angle_gamma   90.00
#
_symmetry.space_group_name_H-M   'P 1'
#
loop_
_entity.id
_entity.type
_entity.pdbx_description
1 polymer ?
#
loop_
_entity_poly.entity_id
_entity_poly.type
_entity_poly.pdbx_seq_one_letter_code
_entity_poly.pdbx_strand_id
1 'polypeptide(L)'
;MQHYSYSVSPDIFERFPGYVRGVVIAHDVTNGPSPADLVQLMREAEESVRARVDPQQIAEEPRIKSWREAYRAFGAKPSEYRSSVEAMARRALRGDQLPSISALVDLGNVMSLRHLLPAGAHAIDLLNGDIELRLATGEEDFVAFGSEELEHPLP
;
A
#
# COMPACT_ATOMS: atom_id res chain seq x y z
N MET A 1 -20.61 20.10 -5.51
CA MET A 1 -19.58 19.09 -5.21
C MET A 1 -18.27 19.83 -5.02
N GLN A 2 -17.51 19.51 -3.97
CA GLN A 2 -16.10 19.93 -3.93
C GLN A 2 -15.36 19.14 -5.01
N HIS A 3 -14.47 19.81 -5.74
CA HIS A 3 -13.61 19.17 -6.73
C HIS A 3 -12.25 18.98 -6.07
N TYR A 4 -11.79 17.74 -5.98
CA TYR A 4 -10.44 17.40 -5.55
C TYR A 4 -9.61 17.02 -6.77
N SER A 5 -8.38 17.48 -6.81
CA SER A 5 -7.38 17.00 -7.76
C SER A 5 -6.54 15.89 -7.14
N TYR A 6 -6.08 14.96 -7.99
CA TYR A 6 -5.08 13.96 -7.62
C TYR A 6 -3.88 14.14 -8.55
N SER A 7 -2.72 14.45 -7.98
CA SER A 7 -1.47 14.65 -8.73
C SER A 7 -0.34 13.79 -8.18
N VAL A 8 0.69 13.64 -9.01
CA VAL A 8 1.99 13.10 -8.61
C VAL A 8 3.01 14.14 -9.06
N SER A 9 3.84 14.62 -8.14
CA SER A 9 4.86 15.63 -8.43
C SER A 9 5.80 15.13 -9.53
N PRO A 10 6.20 15.98 -10.50
CA PRO A 10 7.18 15.64 -11.53
C PRO A 10 8.47 15.03 -10.97
N ASP A 11 8.94 15.51 -9.82
CA ASP A 11 10.15 15.04 -9.14
C ASP A 11 10.13 13.53 -8.84
N ILE A 12 8.93 12.97 -8.63
CA ILE A 12 8.76 11.52 -8.42
C ILE A 12 9.09 10.76 -9.71
N PHE A 13 8.68 11.25 -10.88
CA PHE A 13 8.99 10.61 -12.16
C PHE A 13 10.43 10.86 -12.59
N GLU A 14 11.03 11.99 -12.23
CA GLU A 14 12.46 12.23 -12.43
C GLU A 14 13.31 11.23 -11.62
N ARG A 15 12.96 11.02 -10.35
CA ARG A 15 13.67 10.09 -9.47
C ARG A 15 13.32 8.61 -9.72
N PHE A 16 12.08 8.34 -10.09
CA PHE A 16 11.54 7.00 -10.33
C PHE A 16 10.81 6.92 -11.68
N PRO A 17 11.52 6.92 -12.81
CA PRO A 17 10.90 7.00 -14.14
C PRO A 17 9.99 5.80 -14.47
N GLY A 18 10.17 4.67 -13.79
CA GLY A 18 9.30 3.51 -13.92
C GLY A 18 8.07 3.52 -13.00
N TYR A 19 7.84 4.59 -12.23
CA TYR A 19 6.71 4.67 -11.32
C TYR A 19 5.39 4.74 -12.09
N VAL A 20 4.45 3.88 -11.73
CA VAL A 20 3.10 3.85 -12.30
C VAL A 20 2.10 3.88 -11.16
N ARG A 21 1.11 4.76 -11.27
CA ARG A 21 -0.01 4.87 -10.33
C ARG A 21 -1.33 4.65 -11.05
N GLY A 22 -2.10 3.68 -10.56
CA GLY A 22 -3.52 3.55 -10.88
C GLY A 22 -4.37 4.26 -9.83
N VAL A 23 -5.44 4.92 -10.27
CA VAL A 23 -6.42 5.56 -9.38
C VAL A 23 -7.82 5.10 -9.79
N VAL A 24 -8.59 4.66 -8.82
CA VAL A 24 -10.01 4.35 -8.97
C VAL A 24 -10.77 5.23 -8.00
N ILE A 25 -11.75 5.97 -8.51
CA ILE A 25 -12.65 6.80 -7.70
C ILE A 25 -13.98 6.08 -7.64
N ALA A 26 -14.44 5.80 -6.42
CA ALA A 26 -15.73 5.20 -6.16
C ALA A 26 -16.58 6.18 -5.33
N HIS A 27 -17.83 6.35 -5.73
CA HIS A 27 -18.81 7.17 -5.02
C HIS A 27 -19.90 6.27 -4.45
N ASP A 28 -20.59 6.77 -3.42
CA ASP A 28 -21.71 6.07 -2.78
C ASP A 28 -21.36 4.66 -2.27
N VAL A 29 -20.12 4.50 -1.82
CA VAL A 29 -19.61 3.26 -1.22
C VAL A 29 -19.75 3.31 0.30
N THR A 30 -20.12 2.18 0.90
CA THR A 30 -20.13 2.02 2.36
C THR A 30 -18.95 1.15 2.77
N ASN A 31 -18.14 1.62 3.72
CA ASN A 31 -17.06 0.83 4.30
C ASN A 31 -17.50 0.23 5.64
N GLY A 32 -17.91 -1.03 5.62
CA GLY A 32 -18.34 -1.78 6.80
C GLY A 32 -17.47 -3.02 7.05
N PRO A 33 -17.91 -3.94 7.92
CA PRO A 33 -17.29 -5.25 8.07
C PRO A 33 -17.21 -5.98 6.73
N SER A 34 -16.13 -6.72 6.51
CA SER A 34 -15.94 -7.47 5.28
C SER A 34 -16.95 -8.62 5.16
N PRO A 35 -17.66 -8.73 4.03
CA PRO A 35 -18.50 -9.88 3.73
C PRO A 35 -17.70 -11.19 3.71
N ALA A 36 -18.36 -12.32 4.01
CA ALA A 36 -17.70 -13.61 4.14
C ALA A 36 -17.02 -14.09 2.84
N ASP A 37 -17.61 -13.79 1.68
CA ASP A 37 -17.03 -14.04 0.36
C ASP A 37 -15.76 -13.21 0.13
N LEU A 38 -15.73 -11.94 0.54
CA LEU A 38 -14.51 -11.12 0.47
C LEU A 38 -13.39 -11.66 1.37
N VAL A 39 -13.73 -12.10 2.59
CA VAL A 39 -12.77 -12.75 3.48
C VAL A 39 -12.24 -14.03 2.84
N GLN A 40 -13.10 -14.83 2.21
CA GLN A 40 -12.70 -16.03 1.47
C GLN A 40 -11.75 -15.70 0.31
N LEU A 41 -12.02 -14.65 -0.47
CA LEU A 41 -11.11 -14.18 -1.53
C LEU A 41 -9.74 -13.76 -0.98
N MET A 42 -9.68 -13.25 0.25
CA MET A 42 -8.42 -12.94 0.94
C MET A 42 -7.65 -14.21 1.31
N ARG A 43 -8.34 -15.26 1.80
CA ARG A 43 -7.72 -16.57 2.06
C ARG A 43 -7.16 -17.22 0.80
N GLU A 44 -7.90 -17.16 -0.29
CA GLU A 44 -7.44 -17.62 -1.61
C GLU A 44 -6.22 -16.82 -2.11
N ALA A 45 -6.18 -15.51 -1.87
CA ALA A 45 -5.05 -14.69 -2.24
C ALA A 45 -3.78 -15.05 -1.42
N GLU A 46 -3.92 -15.35 -0.14
CA GLU A 46 -2.84 -15.86 0.71
C GLU A 46 -2.33 -17.22 0.24
N GLU A 47 -3.24 -18.14 -0.12
CA GLU A 47 -2.89 -19.44 -0.72
C GLU A 47 -2.19 -19.29 -2.07
N SER A 48 -2.66 -18.39 -2.93
CA SER A 48 -2.02 -18.09 -4.21
C SER A 48 -0.57 -17.63 -4.02
N VAL A 49 -0.31 -16.75 -3.05
CA VAL A 49 1.06 -16.33 -2.71
C VAL A 49 1.89 -17.51 -2.23
N ARG A 50 1.37 -18.34 -1.32
CA ARG A 50 2.06 -19.55 -0.83
C ARG A 50 2.41 -20.54 -1.94
N ALA A 51 1.55 -20.66 -2.95
CA ALA A 51 1.74 -21.60 -4.04
C ALA A 51 2.78 -21.13 -5.09
N ARG A 52 2.97 -19.81 -5.25
CA ARG A 52 3.76 -19.24 -6.37
C ARG A 52 5.00 -18.47 -5.97
N VAL A 53 5.16 -18.11 -4.70
CA VAL A 53 6.31 -17.34 -4.21
C VAL A 53 7.16 -18.23 -3.32
N ASP A 54 8.44 -18.34 -3.64
CA ASP A 54 9.43 -19.00 -2.80
C ASP A 54 9.74 -18.10 -1.57
N PRO A 55 9.50 -18.58 -0.33
CA PRO A 55 9.78 -17.81 0.89
C PRO A 55 11.25 -17.36 1.02
N GLN A 56 12.19 -18.15 0.54
CA GLN A 56 13.62 -17.85 0.56
C GLN A 56 14.00 -16.82 -0.51
N GLN A 57 13.23 -16.72 -1.59
CA GLN A 57 13.51 -15.82 -2.73
C GLN A 57 12.57 -14.61 -2.84
N ILE A 58 11.64 -14.39 -1.91
CA ILE A 58 10.70 -13.25 -1.96
C ILE A 58 11.39 -11.88 -2.12
N ALA A 59 12.61 -11.69 -1.64
CA ALA A 59 13.34 -10.43 -1.83
C ALA A 59 13.78 -10.20 -3.29
N GLU A 60 13.92 -11.29 -4.06
CA GLU A 60 14.30 -11.29 -5.49
C GLU A 60 13.09 -11.39 -6.43
N GLU A 61 11.88 -11.67 -5.90
CA GLU A 61 10.64 -11.60 -6.66
C GLU A 61 10.55 -10.22 -7.35
N PRO A 62 10.45 -10.14 -8.70
CA PRO A 62 10.62 -8.90 -9.43
C PRO A 62 9.78 -7.73 -8.93
N ARG A 63 8.53 -8.01 -8.54
CA ARG A 63 7.60 -7.00 -8.03
C ARG A 63 7.97 -6.49 -6.64
N ILE A 64 8.57 -7.33 -5.80
CA ILE A 64 9.07 -6.92 -4.48
C ILE A 64 10.40 -6.20 -4.63
N LYS A 65 11.29 -6.73 -5.48
CA LYS A 65 12.61 -6.18 -5.74
C LYS A 65 12.55 -4.73 -6.23
N SER A 66 11.62 -4.39 -7.13
CA SER A 66 11.44 -3.02 -7.62
C SER A 66 11.12 -2.04 -6.47
N TRP A 67 10.29 -2.45 -5.52
CA TRP A 67 10.01 -1.63 -4.32
C TRP A 67 11.20 -1.54 -3.39
N ARG A 68 11.95 -2.63 -3.21
CA ARG A 68 13.20 -2.59 -2.41
C ARG A 68 14.22 -1.65 -3.05
N GLU A 69 14.32 -1.59 -4.37
CA GLU A 69 15.20 -0.66 -5.09
C GLU A 69 14.74 0.78 -4.92
N ALA A 70 13.45 1.07 -5.07
CA ALA A 70 12.89 2.39 -4.80
C ALA A 70 13.19 2.86 -3.37
N TYR A 71 12.99 1.99 -2.37
CA TYR A 71 13.27 2.29 -0.96
C TYR A 71 14.75 2.62 -0.71
N ARG A 72 15.67 1.87 -1.33
CA ARG A 72 17.11 2.19 -1.26
C ARG A 72 17.42 3.54 -1.90
N ALA A 73 16.79 3.85 -3.03
CA ALA A 73 17.04 5.09 -3.75
C ALA A 73 16.58 6.34 -2.98
N PHE A 74 15.62 6.21 -2.06
CA PHE A 74 15.29 7.26 -1.09
C PHE A 74 15.93 7.12 0.29
N GLY A 75 16.94 6.26 0.43
CA GLY A 75 17.76 6.15 1.65
C GLY A 75 17.21 5.21 2.72
N ALA A 76 16.03 4.61 2.51
CA ALA A 76 15.51 3.60 3.42
C ALA A 76 16.21 2.26 3.23
N LYS A 77 16.39 1.53 4.35
CA LYS A 77 16.87 0.15 4.31
C LYS A 77 15.68 -0.80 4.14
N PRO A 78 15.50 -1.49 3.00
CA PRO A 78 14.30 -2.29 2.75
C PRO A 78 14.17 -3.55 3.63
N SER A 79 15.23 -3.93 4.32
CA SER A 79 15.19 -4.99 5.34
C SER A 79 14.53 -4.53 6.64
N GLU A 80 14.64 -3.22 6.96
CA GLU A 80 14.07 -2.59 8.16
C GLU A 80 12.68 -2.01 7.83
N TYR A 81 12.57 -1.26 6.73
CA TYR A 81 11.34 -0.63 6.23
C TYR A 81 10.85 -1.37 4.99
N ARG A 82 9.99 -2.39 5.19
CA ARG A 82 9.42 -3.16 4.08
C ARG A 82 8.25 -2.40 3.45
N SER A 83 8.06 -2.56 2.15
CA SER A 83 6.80 -2.19 1.51
C SER A 83 5.65 -3.02 2.09
N SER A 84 4.44 -2.45 2.10
CA SER A 84 3.26 -3.14 2.65
C SER A 84 3.05 -4.50 1.99
N VAL A 85 3.25 -4.59 0.68
CA VAL A 85 3.09 -5.83 -0.07
C VAL A 85 4.14 -6.89 0.26
N GLU A 86 5.40 -6.51 0.52
CA GLU A 86 6.41 -7.45 0.99
C GLU A 86 6.05 -7.97 2.39
N ALA A 87 5.61 -7.08 3.29
CA ALA A 87 5.21 -7.45 4.64
C ALA A 87 4.01 -8.41 4.63
N MET A 88 2.99 -8.13 3.82
CA MET A 88 1.81 -8.98 3.67
C MET A 88 2.15 -10.34 3.05
N ALA A 89 2.92 -10.38 1.97
CA ALA A 89 3.31 -11.63 1.32
C ALA A 89 4.15 -12.51 2.28
N ARG A 90 5.09 -11.92 3.02
CA ARG A 90 5.86 -12.66 4.05
C ARG A 90 4.97 -13.20 5.16
N ARG A 91 3.93 -12.47 5.57
CA ARG A 91 2.94 -12.95 6.54
C ARG A 91 2.22 -14.19 6.00
N ALA A 92 1.67 -14.12 4.79
CA ALA A 92 1.02 -15.26 4.15
C ALA A 92 1.97 -16.47 4.00
N LEU A 93 3.23 -16.26 3.63
CA LEU A 93 4.24 -17.32 3.46
C LEU A 93 4.62 -18.03 4.77
N ARG A 94 4.46 -17.38 5.93
CA ARG A 94 4.61 -18.03 7.24
C ARG A 94 3.39 -18.87 7.65
N GLY A 95 2.32 -18.84 6.85
CA GLY A 95 1.04 -19.47 7.18
C GLY A 95 0.11 -18.60 8.02
N ASP A 96 0.51 -17.37 8.34
CA ASP A 96 -0.32 -16.42 9.06
C ASP A 96 -1.44 -15.92 8.13
N GLN A 97 -2.64 -15.76 8.68
CA GLN A 97 -3.73 -15.07 8.01
C GLN A 97 -3.64 -13.56 8.24
N LEU A 98 -3.91 -12.77 7.20
CA LEU A 98 -4.15 -11.35 7.35
C LEU A 98 -5.44 -11.13 8.15
N PRO A 99 -5.45 -10.16 9.08
CA PRO A 99 -6.66 -9.76 9.77
C PRO A 99 -7.65 -9.15 8.76
N SER A 100 -8.93 -9.41 8.96
CA SER A 100 -9.99 -8.67 8.29
C SER A 100 -10.23 -7.36 9.02
N ILE A 101 -10.18 -6.24 8.30
CA ILE A 101 -10.26 -4.89 8.88
C ILE A 101 -11.58 -4.22 8.50
N SER A 102 -11.83 -4.05 7.20
CA SER A 102 -13.06 -3.50 6.64
C SER A 102 -13.14 -3.82 5.16
N ALA A 103 -14.33 -3.76 4.57
CA ALA A 103 -14.56 -4.21 3.21
C ALA A 103 -13.64 -3.54 2.17
N LEU A 104 -13.42 -2.22 2.27
CA LEU A 104 -12.56 -1.52 1.31
C LEU A 104 -11.07 -1.80 1.55
N VAL A 105 -10.65 -1.92 2.81
CA VAL A 105 -9.25 -2.27 3.15
C VAL A 105 -8.94 -3.68 2.69
N ASP A 106 -9.84 -4.62 2.96
CA ASP A 106 -9.64 -6.03 2.62
C ASP A 106 -9.68 -6.26 1.11
N LEU A 107 -10.52 -5.53 0.37
CA LEU A 107 -10.47 -5.53 -1.10
C LEU A 107 -9.09 -5.08 -1.62
N GLY A 108 -8.53 -4.03 -1.04
CA GLY A 108 -7.17 -3.58 -1.34
C GLY A 108 -6.10 -4.64 -1.01
N ASN A 109 -6.23 -5.31 0.13
CA ASN A 109 -5.32 -6.38 0.55
C ASN A 109 -5.39 -7.61 -0.38
N VAL A 110 -6.60 -8.01 -0.81
CA VAL A 110 -6.82 -9.07 -1.81
C VAL A 110 -6.09 -8.75 -3.09
N MET A 111 -6.30 -7.55 -3.65
CA MET A 111 -5.63 -7.11 -4.87
C MET A 111 -4.11 -7.05 -4.68
N SER A 112 -3.66 -6.59 -3.51
CA SER A 112 -2.24 -6.50 -3.20
C SER A 112 -1.56 -7.86 -3.18
N LEU A 113 -2.17 -8.88 -2.57
CA LEU A 113 -1.62 -10.23 -2.53
C LEU A 113 -1.69 -10.93 -3.89
N ARG A 114 -2.81 -10.80 -4.61
CA ARG A 114 -2.99 -11.40 -5.94
C ARG A 114 -1.97 -10.89 -6.94
N HIS A 115 -1.66 -9.60 -6.89
CA HIS A 115 -0.80 -8.97 -7.88
C HIS A 115 0.59 -8.60 -7.35
N LEU A 116 0.88 -8.77 -6.06
CA LEU A 116 2.10 -8.25 -5.42
C LEU A 116 2.35 -6.78 -5.76
N LEU A 117 1.29 -5.97 -5.67
CA LEU A 117 1.31 -4.52 -5.87
C LEU A 117 0.77 -3.82 -4.63
N PRO A 118 1.38 -2.72 -4.14
CA PRO A 118 0.78 -1.94 -3.06
C PRO A 118 -0.53 -1.28 -3.51
N ALA A 119 -1.56 -1.39 -2.68
CA ALA A 119 -2.80 -0.64 -2.81
C ALA A 119 -3.09 0.11 -1.51
N GLY A 120 -3.82 1.22 -1.64
CA GLY A 120 -4.31 2.02 -0.53
C GLY A 120 -5.61 2.73 -0.91
N ALA A 121 -6.38 3.15 0.08
CA ALA A 121 -7.64 3.85 -0.10
C ALA A 121 -7.67 5.10 0.79
N HIS A 122 -8.34 6.14 0.31
CA HIS A 122 -8.56 7.39 1.03
C HIS A 122 -10.06 7.69 1.04
N ALA A 123 -10.58 8.10 2.19
CA ALA A 123 -11.96 8.55 2.33
C ALA A 123 -12.08 9.97 1.75
N ILE A 124 -12.66 10.08 0.55
CA ILE A 124 -12.73 11.32 -0.24
C ILE A 124 -13.57 12.39 0.48
N ASP A 125 -14.59 11.95 1.22
CA ASP A 125 -15.48 12.77 2.04
C ASP A 125 -14.83 13.37 3.29
N LEU A 126 -13.63 12.91 3.65
CA LEU A 126 -12.83 13.45 4.75
C LEU A 126 -11.64 14.30 4.28
N LEU A 127 -11.51 14.55 2.97
CA LEU A 127 -10.41 15.34 2.43
C LEU A 127 -10.63 16.83 2.70
N ASN A 128 -9.58 17.47 3.22
CA ASN A 128 -9.52 18.91 3.43
C ASN A 128 -8.77 19.65 2.30
N GLY A 129 -8.42 18.96 1.22
CA GLY A 129 -7.66 19.49 0.09
C GLY A 129 -7.35 18.42 -0.95
N ASP A 130 -6.60 18.83 -1.97
CA ASP A 130 -6.12 17.96 -3.04
C ASP A 130 -5.15 16.89 -2.51
N ILE A 131 -5.03 15.78 -3.25
CA ILE A 131 -4.07 14.72 -2.94
C ILE A 131 -2.89 14.82 -3.91
N GLU A 132 -1.69 14.95 -3.37
CA GLU A 132 -0.46 14.93 -4.15
C GLU A 132 0.53 13.92 -3.58
N LEU A 133 1.09 13.07 -4.43
CA LEU A 133 2.30 12.31 -4.09
C LEU A 133 3.53 13.16 -4.41
N ARG A 134 4.26 13.57 -3.37
CA ARG A 134 5.49 14.36 -3.47
C ARG A 134 6.51 13.92 -2.42
N LEU A 135 7.75 14.40 -2.55
CA LEU A 135 8.76 14.26 -1.50
C LEU A 135 8.36 15.09 -0.28
N ALA A 136 8.66 14.58 0.92
CA ALA A 136 8.50 15.32 2.15
C ALA A 136 9.52 16.45 2.23
N THR A 137 9.18 17.56 2.88
CA THR A 137 10.09 18.67 3.11
C THR A 137 10.67 18.66 4.52
N GLY A 138 10.13 17.86 5.44
CA GLY A 138 10.51 17.90 6.86
C GLY A 138 9.62 18.80 7.72
N GLU A 139 8.69 19.52 7.10
CA GLU A 139 7.84 20.50 7.78
C GLU A 139 6.39 20.02 7.87
N GLU A 140 6.08 18.87 7.26
CA GLU A 140 4.73 18.29 7.31
C GLU A 140 4.41 17.74 8.69
N ASP A 141 3.19 18.00 9.14
CA ASP A 141 2.58 17.30 10.25
C ASP A 141 2.11 15.91 9.79
N PHE A 142 2.62 14.86 10.42
CA PHE A 142 2.21 13.48 10.15
C PHE A 142 1.87 12.75 11.44
N VAL A 143 0.67 12.17 11.50
CA VAL A 143 0.27 11.26 12.57
C VAL A 143 0.05 9.88 11.97
N ALA A 144 0.88 8.92 12.37
CA ALA A 144 0.80 7.57 11.85
C ALA A 144 -0.54 6.90 12.23
N PHE A 145 -1.00 5.98 11.38
CA PHE A 145 -2.24 5.24 11.64
C PHE A 145 -2.14 4.45 12.95
N GLY A 146 -3.07 4.71 13.88
CA GLY A 146 -3.07 4.11 15.21
C GLY A 146 -2.15 4.77 16.23
N SER A 147 -1.56 5.91 15.89
CA SER A 147 -0.78 6.76 16.79
C SER A 147 -1.52 8.07 17.10
N GLU A 148 -1.16 8.70 18.21
CA GLU A 148 -1.49 10.09 18.54
C GLU A 148 -0.25 11.00 18.52
N GLU A 149 0.92 10.43 18.26
CA GLU A 149 2.19 11.14 18.21
C GLU A 149 2.32 11.91 16.90
N LEU A 150 2.63 13.21 17.01
CA LEU A 150 2.95 14.07 15.88
C LEU A 150 4.41 13.87 15.49
N GLU A 151 4.62 13.52 14.23
CA GLU A 151 5.93 13.33 13.62
C GLU A 151 6.11 14.26 12.43
N HIS A 152 7.37 14.53 12.10
CA HIS A 152 7.76 15.26 10.88
C HIS A 152 8.60 14.33 10.00
N PRO A 153 8.10 13.91 8.82
CA PRO A 153 8.84 13.00 7.94
C PRO A 153 10.14 13.61 7.44
N LEU A 154 11.24 12.86 7.46
CA LEU A 154 12.52 13.36 6.93
C LEU A 154 12.42 13.66 5.41
N PRO A 155 13.15 14.69 4.91
CA PRO A 155 13.26 14.97 3.48
C PRO A 155 13.87 13.84 2.65
#